data_AF-A0A5D6YTQ9-F1
#
_entry.id   AF-A0A5D6YTQ9-F1
#
_cell.length_a   1.000
_cell.length_b   1.000
_cell.length_c   1.000
_cell.angle_alpha   90.00
_cell.angle_beta   90.00
_cell.angle_gamma   90.00
#
_symmetry.space_group_name_H-M   'P 1'
#
loop_
_entity.id
_entity.type
_entity.pdbx_description
1 polymer ?
#
loop_
_entity_poly.entity_id
_entity_poly.type
_entity_poly.pdbx_seq_one_letter_code
_entity_poly.pdbx_strand_id
1 'polypeptide(L)'
;MVCWLHGEQLRRSGLCSLQSENLDQLALVSAIANGHLNVAKFLDELGYSFVQTDALRAAESAKSGDLELIEWLHGRTWTTQAHGWMNVAVASGHLHIVKWVHENLPSDICSTDAMDQAAANGHLNVVRWLHTHRTEGCTQMAINHAASEGHLDIVKWLHANRTEGCSTVAMDQAACSGHLEVVQWLHEHRTEGCTTLAMEGAARAGHLDVIKWLHEHRSEGCSHFAMNAAAMNGHFEIVKWLREHRREGCTTAAMDYAASRGELEIVQWLHEHGSVGCTVAAMNMAAAGDHLHVIKWLHENRTEGCSTLAMDHANSLEMLQWLHEHRTEGCTNLAMESAARLGNFKKLLFLRNHGLDRYTAKVAVDAFQHNHFEIFQWLRSNYHDVVPTRTFSATTGLQALFLQFEGL
;
A
#
# COMPACT_ATOMS: atom_id res chain seq x y z
N MET A 1 -27.45 17.91 -22.72
CA MET A 1 -28.79 18.10 -23.32
C MET A 1 -29.43 16.80 -23.84
N VAL A 2 -28.68 15.73 -24.16
CA VAL A 2 -29.25 14.46 -24.66
C VAL A 2 -29.69 13.49 -23.55
N CYS A 3 -29.20 13.62 -22.32
CA CYS A 3 -29.67 12.81 -21.18
C CYS A 3 -30.99 13.30 -20.54
N TRP A 4 -31.54 14.43 -20.99
CA TRP A 4 -32.66 15.10 -20.30
C TRP A 4 -34.03 14.49 -20.65
N LEU A 5 -34.20 13.93 -21.85
CA LEU A 5 -35.50 13.37 -22.29
C LEU A 5 -35.83 11.99 -21.68
N HIS A 6 -34.84 11.25 -21.17
CA HIS A 6 -35.08 9.94 -20.54
C HIS A 6 -35.43 10.04 -19.04
N GLY A 7 -34.95 11.08 -18.34
CA GLY A 7 -35.23 11.25 -16.90
C GLY A 7 -36.64 11.73 -16.59
N GLU A 8 -37.23 12.55 -17.47
CA GLU A 8 -38.56 13.12 -17.28
C GLU A 8 -39.69 12.10 -17.53
N GLN A 9 -39.44 11.10 -18.39
CA GLN A 9 -40.36 9.97 -18.63
C GLN A 9 -40.37 8.95 -17.49
N LEU A 10 -39.24 8.74 -16.80
CA LEU A 10 -39.14 7.81 -15.67
C LEU A 10 -39.72 8.37 -14.36
N ARG A 11 -39.72 9.70 -14.16
CA ARG A 11 -40.37 10.33 -12.99
C ARG A 11 -41.89 10.18 -12.96
N ARG A 12 -42.54 9.95 -14.11
CA ARG A 12 -44.01 9.78 -14.20
C ARG A 12 -44.48 8.35 -13.92
N SER A 13 -43.60 7.35 -13.86
CA SER A 13 -43.99 5.93 -13.76
C SER A 13 -43.95 5.33 -12.34
N GLY A 14 -43.53 6.08 -11.32
CA GLY A 14 -43.62 5.67 -9.91
C GLY A 14 -42.84 4.40 -9.52
N LEU A 15 -41.95 3.91 -10.39
CA LEU A 15 -41.28 2.60 -10.24
C LEU A 15 -39.78 2.69 -9.89
N CYS A 16 -39.25 3.88 -9.61
CA CYS A 16 -37.83 4.08 -9.32
C CYS A 16 -37.64 5.05 -8.15
N SER A 17 -38.01 4.63 -6.94
CA SER A 17 -38.11 5.53 -5.77
C SER A 17 -37.22 5.16 -4.58
N LEU A 18 -36.30 4.19 -4.70
CA LEU A 18 -35.41 3.84 -3.57
C LEU A 18 -33.94 3.60 -3.97
N GLN A 19 -33.66 3.10 -5.18
CA GLN A 19 -32.27 2.90 -5.64
C GLN A 19 -31.67 4.14 -6.34
N SER A 20 -32.48 4.92 -7.05
CA SER A 20 -32.09 6.18 -7.69
C SER A 20 -31.80 7.27 -6.67
N GLU A 21 -32.61 7.38 -5.62
CA GLU A 21 -32.44 8.38 -4.54
C GLU A 21 -31.09 8.23 -3.82
N ASN A 22 -30.58 6.99 -3.67
CA ASN A 22 -29.32 6.72 -2.99
C ASN A 22 -28.09 7.00 -3.89
N LEU A 23 -28.22 6.73 -5.21
CA LEU A 23 -27.16 7.02 -6.19
C LEU A 23 -26.97 8.53 -6.42
N ASP A 24 -28.06 9.29 -6.49
CA ASP A 24 -28.00 10.74 -6.73
C ASP A 24 -27.55 11.51 -5.48
N GLN A 25 -27.89 11.04 -4.28
CA GLN A 25 -27.31 11.56 -3.02
C GLN A 25 -25.79 11.33 -2.97
N LEU A 26 -25.33 10.12 -3.34
CA LEU A 26 -23.90 9.83 -3.42
C LEU A 26 -23.20 10.71 -4.47
N ALA A 27 -23.88 11.04 -5.58
CA ALA A 27 -23.36 11.93 -6.60
C ALA A 27 -23.17 13.37 -6.09
N LEU A 28 -24.11 13.90 -5.29
CA LEU A 28 -23.96 15.23 -4.68
C LEU A 28 -22.78 15.27 -3.71
N VAL A 29 -22.67 14.26 -2.84
CA VAL A 29 -21.55 14.13 -1.90
C VAL A 29 -20.21 14.05 -2.63
N SER A 30 -20.12 13.22 -3.67
CA SER A 30 -18.91 13.11 -4.49
C SER A 30 -18.59 14.40 -5.23
N ALA A 31 -19.58 15.10 -5.79
CA ALA A 31 -19.38 16.39 -6.43
C ALA A 31 -18.78 17.42 -5.45
N ILE A 32 -19.25 17.46 -4.21
CA ILE A 32 -18.74 18.36 -3.18
C ILE A 32 -17.33 17.98 -2.73
N ALA A 33 -17.08 16.70 -2.43
CA ALA A 33 -15.76 16.24 -2.00
C ALA A 33 -14.67 16.50 -3.05
N ASN A 34 -15.04 16.54 -4.33
CA ASN A 34 -14.13 16.80 -5.45
C ASN A 34 -14.13 18.27 -5.94
N GLY A 35 -14.84 19.19 -5.28
CA GLY A 35 -14.81 20.61 -5.67
C GLY A 35 -15.67 20.99 -6.89
N HIS A 36 -16.63 20.15 -7.29
CA HIS A 36 -17.46 20.38 -8.48
C HIS A 36 -18.67 21.29 -8.18
N LEU A 37 -18.43 22.57 -7.90
CA LEU A 37 -19.44 23.55 -7.50
C LEU A 37 -20.69 23.59 -8.40
N ASN A 38 -20.52 23.60 -9.72
CA ASN A 38 -21.66 23.70 -10.65
C ASN A 38 -22.54 22.44 -10.62
N VAL A 39 -21.92 21.26 -10.46
CA VAL A 39 -22.65 20.00 -10.34
C VAL A 39 -23.36 19.94 -8.99
N ALA A 40 -22.70 20.39 -7.93
CA ALA A 40 -23.30 20.48 -6.59
C ALA A 40 -24.50 21.43 -6.57
N LYS A 41 -24.40 22.61 -7.18
CA LYS A 41 -25.52 23.57 -7.34
C LYS A 41 -26.69 22.96 -8.11
N PHE A 42 -26.40 22.32 -9.24
CA PHE A 42 -27.43 21.67 -10.06
C PHE A 42 -28.18 20.58 -9.29
N LEU A 43 -27.47 19.75 -8.52
CA LEU A 43 -28.08 18.69 -7.71
C LEU A 43 -28.86 19.27 -6.52
N ASP A 44 -28.36 20.33 -5.86
CA ASP A 44 -29.11 21.02 -4.81
C ASP A 44 -30.42 21.66 -5.34
N GLU A 45 -30.40 22.27 -6.53
CA GLU A 45 -31.60 22.80 -7.20
C GLU A 45 -32.66 21.72 -7.50
N LEU A 46 -32.23 20.47 -7.70
CA LEU A 46 -33.11 19.32 -7.87
C LEU A 46 -33.73 18.81 -6.55
N GLY A 47 -33.36 19.41 -5.40
CA GLY A 47 -33.90 19.10 -4.08
C GLY A 47 -33.11 18.04 -3.29
N TYR A 48 -31.93 17.62 -3.76
CA TYR A 48 -31.07 16.70 -3.01
C TYR A 48 -30.38 17.43 -1.85
N SER A 49 -30.32 16.82 -0.66
CA SER A 49 -29.72 17.42 0.55
C SER A 49 -28.91 16.39 1.36
N PHE A 50 -28.11 16.87 2.33
CA PHE A 50 -27.30 16.02 3.20
C PHE A 50 -28.11 15.39 4.33
N VAL A 51 -27.74 14.17 4.70
CA VAL A 51 -28.09 13.59 6.00
C VAL A 51 -26.99 14.01 6.99
N GLN A 52 -27.34 14.20 8.26
CA GLN A 52 -26.44 14.72 9.30
C GLN A 52 -25.12 13.94 9.45
N THR A 53 -25.08 12.66 9.01
CA THR A 53 -23.89 11.80 8.97
C THR A 53 -22.85 12.19 7.90
N ASP A 54 -23.18 13.07 6.95
CA ASP A 54 -22.31 13.47 5.85
C ASP A 54 -21.53 14.77 6.10
N ALA A 55 -21.70 15.39 7.28
CA ALA A 55 -20.98 16.62 7.66
C ALA A 55 -19.44 16.48 7.56
N LEU A 56 -18.89 15.30 7.87
CA LEU A 56 -17.46 15.01 7.70
C LEU A 56 -17.03 15.02 6.23
N ARG A 57 -17.90 14.60 5.31
CA ARG A 57 -17.63 14.60 3.86
C ARG A 57 -17.73 16.00 3.27
N ALA A 58 -18.58 16.86 3.84
CA ALA A 58 -18.56 18.27 3.51
C ALA A 58 -17.20 18.90 3.87
N ALA A 59 -16.53 18.45 4.94
CA ALA A 59 -15.18 18.92 5.29
C ALA A 59 -14.14 18.61 4.19
N GLU A 60 -14.28 17.46 3.50
CA GLU A 60 -13.38 17.06 2.41
C GLU A 60 -13.39 18.03 1.23
N SER A 61 -14.47 18.80 1.03
CA SER A 61 -14.51 19.83 -0.02
C SER A 61 -13.38 20.85 0.10
N ALA A 62 -12.90 21.12 1.32
CA ALA A 62 -11.77 22.02 1.54
C ALA A 62 -10.47 21.51 0.90
N LYS A 63 -10.35 20.21 0.61
CA LYS A 63 -9.20 19.63 -0.11
C LYS A 63 -9.08 20.16 -1.52
N SER A 64 -10.21 20.47 -2.17
CA SER A 64 -10.24 20.96 -3.54
C SER A 64 -9.65 22.37 -3.72
N GLY A 65 -9.62 23.18 -2.65
CA GLY A 65 -9.15 24.56 -2.70
C GLY A 65 -10.19 25.56 -3.23
N ASP A 66 -11.40 25.11 -3.57
CA ASP A 66 -12.49 25.96 -4.06
C ASP A 66 -13.17 26.70 -2.91
N LEU A 67 -12.77 27.96 -2.67
CA LEU A 67 -13.37 28.79 -1.63
C LEU A 67 -14.83 29.16 -1.95
N GLU A 68 -15.21 29.31 -3.22
CA GLU A 68 -16.59 29.63 -3.59
C GLU A 68 -17.52 28.47 -3.22
N LEU A 69 -17.03 27.23 -3.35
CA LEU A 69 -17.76 26.06 -2.86
C LEU A 69 -17.93 26.08 -1.34
N ILE A 70 -16.88 26.42 -0.58
CA ILE A 70 -16.96 26.50 0.89
C ILE A 70 -17.94 27.59 1.32
N GLU A 71 -17.88 28.78 0.71
CA GLU A 71 -18.81 29.87 0.97
C GLU A 71 -20.26 29.47 0.65
N TRP A 72 -20.47 28.82 -0.50
CA TRP A 72 -21.77 28.32 -0.92
C TRP A 72 -22.32 27.26 0.04
N LEU A 73 -21.47 26.33 0.48
CA LEU A 73 -21.84 25.30 1.45
C LEU A 73 -22.17 25.92 2.80
N HIS A 74 -21.41 26.89 3.30
CA HIS A 74 -21.65 27.54 4.57
C HIS A 74 -22.99 28.29 4.63
N GLY A 75 -23.45 28.85 3.51
CA GLY A 75 -24.76 29.48 3.40
C GLY A 75 -25.96 28.53 3.52
N ARG A 76 -25.75 27.21 3.69
CA ARG A 76 -26.81 26.20 3.76
C ARG A 76 -27.15 25.81 5.19
N THR A 77 -28.43 25.64 5.46
CA THR A 77 -28.95 25.28 6.80
C THR A 77 -28.46 23.91 7.28
N TRP A 78 -28.17 22.99 6.36
CA TRP A 78 -27.74 21.61 6.66
C TRP A 78 -26.23 21.44 6.86
N THR A 79 -25.43 22.49 6.66
CA THR A 79 -23.98 22.51 6.96
C THR A 79 -23.67 23.28 8.25
N THR A 80 -24.68 23.74 8.98
CA THR A 80 -24.52 24.53 10.22
C THR A 80 -23.82 23.78 11.36
N GLN A 81 -23.57 22.47 11.21
CA GLN A 81 -22.75 21.64 12.09
C GLN A 81 -21.53 21.00 11.39
N ALA A 82 -21.18 21.45 10.18
CA ALA A 82 -20.00 20.96 9.48
C ALA A 82 -18.75 21.45 10.23
N HIS A 83 -18.06 20.52 10.88
CA HIS A 83 -16.79 20.74 11.57
C HIS A 83 -15.66 20.07 10.77
N GLY A 84 -14.47 20.66 10.78
CA GLY A 84 -13.25 20.07 10.23
C GLY A 84 -12.74 20.70 8.92
N TRP A 85 -13.36 21.77 8.41
CA TRP A 85 -12.81 22.50 7.25
C TRP A 85 -11.44 23.08 7.55
N MET A 86 -11.21 23.55 8.78
CA MET A 86 -9.92 24.06 9.22
C MET A 86 -8.82 23.01 9.02
N ASN A 87 -8.96 21.82 9.62
CA ASN A 87 -7.93 20.78 9.55
C ASN A 87 -7.68 20.31 8.11
N VAL A 88 -8.73 20.12 7.30
CA VAL A 88 -8.58 19.67 5.91
C VAL A 88 -7.94 20.75 5.04
N ALA A 89 -8.34 22.02 5.19
CA ALA A 89 -7.73 23.14 4.46
C ALA A 89 -6.26 23.33 4.83
N VAL A 90 -5.94 23.18 6.12
CA VAL A 90 -4.57 23.24 6.64
C VAL A 90 -3.72 22.11 6.06
N ALA A 91 -4.19 20.87 6.13
CA ALA A 91 -3.49 19.71 5.60
C ALA A 91 -3.32 19.79 4.07
N SER A 92 -4.20 20.49 3.36
CA SER A 92 -4.14 20.66 1.90
C SER A 92 -3.42 21.95 1.46
N GLY A 93 -2.98 22.79 2.39
CA GLY A 93 -2.18 23.99 2.09
C GLY A 93 -2.98 25.21 1.60
N HIS A 94 -4.31 25.16 1.69
CA HIS A 94 -5.20 26.20 1.15
C HIS A 94 -5.36 27.36 2.13
N LEU A 95 -4.32 28.19 2.24
CA LEU A 95 -4.25 29.30 3.20
C LEU A 95 -5.43 30.28 3.10
N HIS A 96 -5.98 30.51 1.91
CA HIS A 96 -7.15 31.37 1.71
C HIS A 96 -8.40 30.80 2.40
N ILE A 97 -8.62 29.48 2.29
CA ILE A 97 -9.70 28.79 3.03
C ILE A 97 -9.42 28.81 4.53
N VAL A 98 -8.18 28.57 4.96
CA VAL A 98 -7.79 28.62 6.39
C VAL A 98 -8.15 29.98 7.01
N LYS A 99 -7.79 31.08 6.34
CA LYS A 99 -8.15 32.44 6.79
C LYS A 99 -9.65 32.65 6.86
N TRP A 100 -10.36 32.25 5.80
CA TRP A 100 -11.80 32.41 5.73
C TRP A 100 -12.52 31.62 6.84
N VAL A 101 -12.14 30.36 7.07
CA VAL A 101 -12.71 29.51 8.12
C VAL A 101 -12.39 30.11 9.50
N HIS A 102 -11.20 30.65 9.72
CA HIS A 102 -10.86 31.32 10.98
C HIS A 102 -11.74 32.54 11.27
N GLU A 103 -12.01 33.37 10.26
CA GLU A 103 -12.80 34.59 10.39
C GLU A 103 -14.30 34.31 10.54
N ASN A 104 -14.83 33.32 9.81
CA ASN A 104 -16.27 33.05 9.72
C ASN A 104 -16.74 31.89 10.61
N LEU A 105 -15.85 31.00 11.03
CA LEU A 105 -16.14 29.80 11.81
C LEU A 105 -15.16 29.63 13.00
N PRO A 106 -15.17 30.56 13.97
CA PRO A 106 -14.20 30.54 15.08
C PRO A 106 -14.35 29.31 15.99
N SER A 107 -15.52 28.66 15.98
CA SER A 107 -15.80 27.43 16.73
C SER A 107 -15.38 26.16 16.00
N ASP A 108 -14.85 26.24 14.78
CA ASP A 108 -14.37 25.06 14.06
C ASP A 108 -13.13 24.46 14.74
N ILE A 109 -13.04 23.13 14.69
CA ILE A 109 -12.02 22.38 15.41
C ILE A 109 -10.67 22.56 14.72
N CYS A 110 -9.74 23.19 15.42
CA CYS A 110 -8.32 23.17 15.11
C CYS A 110 -7.62 22.40 16.23
N SER A 111 -6.78 21.42 15.87
CA SER A 111 -5.98 20.66 16.84
C SER A 111 -4.49 20.86 16.56
N THR A 112 -3.63 20.37 17.47
CA THR A 112 -2.17 20.32 17.23
C THR A 112 -1.82 19.55 15.95
N ASP A 113 -2.64 18.56 15.59
CA ASP A 113 -2.48 17.77 14.36
C ASP A 113 -2.57 18.65 13.11
N ALA A 114 -3.32 19.76 13.14
CA ALA A 114 -3.39 20.68 12.00
C ALA A 114 -1.99 21.20 11.61
N MET A 115 -1.22 21.72 12.58
CA MET A 115 0.13 22.21 12.29
C MET A 115 1.10 21.06 11.98
N ASP A 116 0.93 19.89 12.60
CA ASP A 116 1.71 18.69 12.29
C ASP A 116 1.52 18.23 10.83
N GLN A 117 0.27 18.19 10.33
CA GLN A 117 -0.06 17.84 8.95
C GLN A 117 0.39 18.90 7.94
N ALA A 118 0.24 20.19 8.26
CA ALA A 118 0.77 21.26 7.40
C ALA A 118 2.29 21.19 7.26
N ALA A 119 2.98 20.82 8.34
CA ALA A 119 4.43 20.61 8.32
C ALA A 119 4.80 19.37 7.49
N ALA A 120 4.07 18.26 7.66
CA ALA A 120 4.25 17.04 6.87
C ALA A 120 4.07 17.28 5.38
N ASN A 121 3.06 18.06 4.96
CA ASN A 121 2.73 18.27 3.55
C ASN A 121 3.45 19.48 2.89
N GLY A 122 4.43 20.08 3.57
CA GLY A 122 5.26 21.12 2.95
C GLY A 122 4.63 22.52 2.91
N HIS A 123 3.62 22.79 3.75
CA HIS A 123 2.85 24.02 3.71
C HIS A 123 3.38 25.08 4.70
N LEU A 124 4.62 25.56 4.49
CA LEU A 124 5.28 26.53 5.38
C LEU A 124 4.46 27.82 5.59
N ASN A 125 3.79 28.31 4.55
CA ASN A 125 2.91 29.48 4.62
C ASN A 125 1.75 29.28 5.62
N VAL A 126 1.15 28.09 5.64
CA VAL A 126 0.09 27.72 6.58
C VAL A 126 0.66 27.54 7.99
N VAL A 127 1.80 26.87 8.13
CA VAL A 127 2.50 26.72 9.43
C VAL A 127 2.76 28.08 10.08
N ARG A 128 3.33 29.04 9.32
CA ARG A 128 3.59 30.41 9.79
C ARG A 128 2.30 31.14 10.19
N TRP A 129 1.24 30.95 9.41
CA TRP A 129 -0.04 31.60 9.68
C TRP A 129 -0.67 31.04 10.96
N LEU A 130 -0.73 29.70 11.10
CA LEU A 130 -1.24 29.05 12.31
C LEU A 130 -0.46 29.48 13.55
N HIS A 131 0.88 29.53 13.49
CA HIS A 131 1.69 29.97 14.62
C HIS A 131 1.40 31.41 15.08
N THR A 132 1.06 32.30 14.15
CA THR A 132 0.85 33.72 14.44
C THR A 132 -0.58 34.05 14.85
N HIS A 133 -1.57 33.27 14.39
CA HIS A 133 -2.99 33.57 14.58
C HIS A 133 -3.71 32.57 15.49
N ARG A 134 -3.06 31.47 15.86
CA ARG A 134 -3.66 30.36 16.64
C ARG A 134 -2.73 29.93 17.78
N THR A 135 -3.30 29.33 18.83
CA THR A 135 -2.60 29.02 20.09
C THR A 135 -2.47 27.53 20.36
N GLU A 136 -3.11 26.69 19.55
CA GLU A 136 -3.18 25.23 19.67
C GLU A 136 -1.77 24.61 19.61
N GLY A 137 -0.87 25.18 18.81
CA GLY A 137 0.51 24.72 18.68
C GLY A 137 0.67 23.49 17.78
N CYS A 138 1.75 22.74 17.99
CA CYS A 138 2.04 21.49 17.29
C CYS A 138 2.56 20.44 18.29
N THR A 139 2.94 19.27 17.80
CA THR A 139 3.64 18.26 18.58
C THR A 139 5.05 18.02 18.01
N GLN A 140 5.77 17.04 18.56
CA GLN A 140 7.03 16.57 17.95
C GLN A 140 6.81 16.02 16.54
N MET A 141 5.57 15.66 16.18
CA MET A 141 5.25 15.13 14.86
C MET A 141 5.43 16.17 13.75
N ALA A 142 5.29 17.46 14.02
CA ALA A 142 5.56 18.49 13.02
C ALA A 142 7.00 18.41 12.46
N ILE A 143 8.02 18.37 13.33
CA ILE A 143 9.40 18.22 12.86
C ILE A 143 9.66 16.80 12.36
N ASN A 144 9.14 15.76 13.04
CA ASN A 144 9.37 14.37 12.61
C ASN A 144 8.84 14.12 11.18
N HIS A 145 7.62 14.55 10.87
CA HIS A 145 7.02 14.36 9.55
C HIS A 145 7.62 15.30 8.51
N ALA A 146 7.85 16.58 8.84
CA ALA A 146 8.55 17.47 7.91
C ALA A 146 9.95 16.95 7.54
N ALA A 147 10.65 16.31 8.48
CA ALA A 147 11.91 15.66 8.22
C ALA A 147 11.78 14.41 7.34
N SER A 148 10.76 13.58 7.60
CA SER A 148 10.41 12.40 6.80
C SER A 148 10.14 12.73 5.33
N GLU A 149 9.49 13.87 5.06
CA GLU A 149 9.11 14.34 3.73
C GLU A 149 10.14 15.33 3.12
N GLY A 150 11.26 15.59 3.80
CA GLY A 150 12.38 16.36 3.25
C GLY A 150 12.18 17.88 3.27
N HIS A 151 11.20 18.39 4.01
CA HIS A 151 10.89 19.82 4.12
C HIS A 151 11.83 20.55 5.08
N LEU A 152 13.09 20.68 4.68
CA LEU A 152 14.16 21.28 5.50
C LEU A 152 13.86 22.73 5.93
N ASP A 153 13.19 23.51 5.08
CA ASP A 153 12.78 24.88 5.38
C ASP A 153 11.77 24.93 6.55
N ILE A 154 10.82 24.00 6.58
CA ILE A 154 9.86 23.83 7.67
C ILE A 154 10.57 23.33 8.93
N VAL A 155 11.46 22.35 8.83
CA VAL A 155 12.26 21.85 9.97
C VAL A 155 13.05 22.99 10.62
N LYS A 156 13.77 23.79 9.83
CA LYS A 156 14.51 24.97 10.30
C LYS A 156 13.58 26.00 10.96
N TRP A 157 12.44 26.26 10.33
CA TRP A 157 11.49 27.24 10.84
C TRP A 157 10.86 26.80 12.16
N LEU A 158 10.39 25.55 12.26
CA LEU A 158 9.83 24.98 13.49
C LEU A 158 10.87 24.98 14.60
N HIS A 159 12.11 24.56 14.33
CA HIS A 159 13.18 24.59 15.32
C HIS A 159 13.46 25.99 15.88
N ALA A 160 13.41 27.04 15.04
CA ALA A 160 13.67 28.40 15.48
C ALA A 160 12.50 29.06 16.23
N ASN A 161 11.25 28.59 16.02
CA ASN A 161 10.05 29.28 16.50
C ASN A 161 9.18 28.44 17.47
N ARG A 162 9.49 27.16 17.65
CA ARG A 162 8.74 26.20 18.48
C ARG A 162 9.68 25.49 19.45
N THR A 163 9.13 24.97 20.54
CA THR A 163 9.90 24.36 21.65
C THR A 163 9.60 22.88 21.85
N GLU A 164 8.64 22.33 21.11
CA GLU A 164 8.20 20.94 21.21
C GLU A 164 9.32 19.96 20.80
N GLY A 165 10.23 20.41 19.93
CA GLY A 165 11.36 19.62 19.48
C GLY A 165 10.94 18.50 18.52
N CYS A 166 11.71 17.42 18.55
CA CYS A 166 11.53 16.23 17.71
C CYS A 166 12.00 15.00 18.50
N SER A 167 11.82 13.81 17.95
CA SER A 167 12.40 12.59 18.49
C SER A 167 13.44 12.01 17.52
N THR A 168 14.04 10.86 17.86
CA THR A 168 14.93 10.12 16.94
C THR A 168 14.26 9.77 15.61
N VAL A 169 12.92 9.71 15.59
CA VAL A 169 12.11 9.44 14.40
C VAL A 169 12.39 10.45 13.28
N ALA A 170 12.68 11.71 13.60
CA ALA A 170 12.99 12.72 12.58
C ALA A 170 14.19 12.33 11.72
N MET A 171 15.31 11.93 12.36
CA MET A 171 16.52 11.55 11.63
C MET A 171 16.39 10.15 11.03
N ASP A 172 15.73 9.22 11.73
CA ASP A 172 15.48 7.86 11.23
C ASP A 172 14.66 7.88 9.93
N GLN A 173 13.57 8.64 9.88
CA GLN A 173 12.72 8.73 8.68
C GLN A 173 13.34 9.59 7.59
N ALA A 174 14.00 10.71 7.92
CA ALA A 174 14.75 11.49 6.93
C ALA A 174 15.82 10.63 6.23
N ALA A 175 16.51 9.76 6.99
CA ALA A 175 17.47 8.83 6.42
C ALA A 175 16.79 7.74 5.57
N CYS A 176 15.67 7.19 6.04
CA CYS A 176 14.88 6.22 5.28
C CYS A 176 14.35 6.76 3.95
N SER A 177 14.00 8.06 3.89
CA SER A 177 13.51 8.74 2.69
C SER A 177 14.63 9.36 1.84
N GLY A 178 15.89 9.24 2.25
CA GLY A 178 17.04 9.72 1.46
C GLY A 178 17.29 11.23 1.55
N HIS A 179 16.73 11.92 2.55
CA HIS A 179 16.86 13.36 2.72
C HIS A 179 18.16 13.72 3.47
N LEU A 180 19.30 13.51 2.81
CA LEU A 180 20.63 13.73 3.40
C LEU A 180 20.80 15.13 4.01
N GLU A 181 20.30 16.18 3.34
CA GLU A 181 20.40 17.56 3.85
C GLU A 181 19.66 17.74 5.18
N VAL A 182 18.51 17.06 5.35
CA VAL A 182 17.76 17.07 6.61
C VAL A 182 18.51 16.30 7.68
N VAL A 183 19.06 15.13 7.35
CA VAL A 183 19.88 14.32 8.29
C VAL A 183 21.08 15.12 8.79
N GLN A 184 21.83 15.77 7.89
CA GLN A 184 22.96 16.63 8.23
C GLN A 184 22.54 17.78 9.14
N TRP A 185 21.46 18.48 8.77
CA TRP A 185 20.99 19.61 9.56
C TRP A 185 20.51 19.19 10.96
N LEU A 186 19.76 18.09 11.06
CA LEU A 186 19.32 17.54 12.35
C LEU A 186 20.52 17.14 13.21
N HIS A 187 21.55 16.53 12.62
CA HIS A 187 22.76 16.17 13.35
C HIS A 187 23.51 17.37 13.93
N GLU A 188 23.61 18.47 13.17
CA GLU A 188 24.32 19.67 13.60
C GLU A 188 23.56 20.47 14.67
N HIS A 189 22.22 20.47 14.63
CA HIS A 189 21.39 21.39 15.40
C HIS A 189 20.56 20.72 16.50
N ARG A 190 20.53 19.38 16.56
CA ARG A 190 19.69 18.61 17.48
C ARG A 190 20.49 17.52 18.18
N THR A 191 20.06 17.15 19.39
CA THR A 191 20.80 16.23 20.27
C THR A 191 20.15 14.85 20.39
N GLU A 192 18.94 14.70 19.86
CA GLU A 192 18.16 13.46 19.90
C GLU A 192 18.87 12.32 19.15
N GLY A 193 19.58 12.64 18.07
CA GLY A 193 20.28 11.66 17.25
C GLY A 193 19.35 10.78 16.43
N CYS A 194 19.80 9.56 16.12
CA CYS A 194 19.05 8.55 15.41
C CYS A 194 19.15 7.20 16.14
N THR A 195 18.50 6.18 15.60
CA THR A 195 18.65 4.79 16.01
C THR A 195 19.30 3.98 14.89
N THR A 196 19.40 2.66 15.04
CA THR A 196 19.81 1.76 13.93
C THR A 196 18.86 1.84 12.74
N LEU A 197 17.63 2.31 12.94
CA LEU A 197 16.61 2.44 11.89
C LEU A 197 17.01 3.44 10.81
N ALA A 198 17.83 4.45 11.10
CA ALA A 198 18.31 5.39 10.09
C ALA A 198 19.11 4.67 8.99
N MET A 199 20.14 3.91 9.38
CA MET A 199 21.00 3.20 8.43
C MET A 199 20.26 2.01 7.80
N GLU A 200 19.43 1.31 8.56
CA GLU A 200 18.60 0.21 8.06
C GLU A 200 17.54 0.67 7.05
N GLY A 201 16.87 1.79 7.33
CA GLY A 201 15.90 2.41 6.43
C GLY A 201 16.56 2.90 5.15
N ALA A 202 17.70 3.60 5.25
CA ALA A 202 18.48 4.04 4.10
C ALA A 202 18.96 2.85 3.25
N ALA A 203 19.39 1.75 3.88
CA ALA A 203 19.80 0.53 3.19
C ALA A 203 18.64 -0.16 2.47
N ARG A 204 17.46 -0.21 3.10
CA ARG A 204 16.24 -0.75 2.50
C ARG A 204 15.76 0.07 1.30
N ALA A 205 15.91 1.40 1.35
CA ALA A 205 15.38 2.33 0.34
C ALA A 205 16.39 2.70 -0.75
N GLY A 206 17.67 2.33 -0.61
CA GLY A 206 18.66 2.53 -1.67
C GLY A 206 19.51 3.79 -1.55
N HIS A 207 19.57 4.42 -0.36
CA HIS A 207 20.26 5.70 -0.14
C HIS A 207 21.70 5.51 0.36
N LEU A 208 22.62 5.14 -0.55
CA LEU A 208 24.02 4.87 -0.22
C LEU A 208 24.78 6.10 0.31
N ASP A 209 24.45 7.29 -0.19
CA ASP A 209 24.99 8.57 0.27
C ASP A 209 24.68 8.84 1.74
N VAL A 210 23.41 8.61 2.15
CA VAL A 210 22.99 8.69 3.54
C VAL A 210 23.71 7.66 4.40
N ILE A 211 23.86 6.41 3.93
CA ILE A 211 24.58 5.36 4.67
C ILE A 211 26.04 5.73 4.92
N LYS A 212 26.75 6.21 3.89
CA LYS A 212 28.14 6.66 4.00
C LYS A 212 28.26 7.78 5.02
N TRP A 213 27.36 8.77 4.92
CA TRP A 213 27.37 9.90 5.84
C TRP A 213 27.07 9.46 7.29
N LEU A 214 26.04 8.64 7.51
CA LEU A 214 25.72 8.09 8.84
C LEU A 214 26.87 7.27 9.41
N HIS A 215 27.56 6.48 8.58
CA HIS A 215 28.72 5.71 9.02
C HIS A 215 29.88 6.57 9.50
N GLU A 216 30.15 7.69 8.82
CA GLU A 216 31.24 8.60 9.16
C GLU A 216 30.95 9.46 10.39
N HIS A 217 29.67 9.81 10.62
CA HIS A 217 29.28 10.84 11.60
C HIS A 217 28.48 10.30 12.80
N ARG A 218 28.01 9.05 12.76
CA ARG A 218 27.17 8.42 13.79
C ARG A 218 27.76 7.08 14.25
N SER A 219 27.43 6.69 15.49
CA SER A 219 27.98 5.50 16.15
C SER A 219 26.96 4.37 16.33
N GLU A 220 25.69 4.64 16.09
CA GLU A 220 24.56 3.74 16.31
C GLU A 220 24.63 2.50 15.42
N GLY A 221 25.13 2.66 14.19
CA GLY A 221 25.34 1.54 13.28
C GLY A 221 24.04 0.97 12.71
N CYS A 222 24.06 -0.34 12.44
CA CYS A 222 22.93 -1.09 11.92
C CYS A 222 22.94 -2.51 12.48
N SER A 223 21.88 -3.29 12.22
CA SER A 223 21.92 -4.74 12.39
C SER A 223 22.10 -5.45 11.03
N HIS A 224 22.09 -6.80 11.06
CA HIS A 224 22.04 -7.62 9.84
C HIS A 224 20.84 -7.28 8.93
N PHE A 225 19.80 -6.63 9.47
CA PHE A 225 18.64 -6.18 8.70
C PHE A 225 19.04 -5.24 7.56
N ALA A 226 20.04 -4.37 7.73
CA ALA A 226 20.46 -3.44 6.68
C ALA A 226 20.91 -4.17 5.41
N MET A 227 21.78 -5.17 5.55
CA MET A 227 22.27 -5.94 4.39
C MET A 227 21.18 -6.88 3.83
N ASN A 228 20.36 -7.49 4.70
CA ASN A 228 19.24 -8.32 4.27
C ASN A 228 18.21 -7.52 3.45
N ALA A 229 17.85 -6.31 3.89
CA ALA A 229 16.88 -5.45 3.23
C ALA A 229 17.44 -4.83 1.94
N ALA A 230 18.72 -4.47 1.91
CA ALA A 230 19.40 -4.03 0.69
C ALA A 230 19.43 -5.16 -0.37
N ALA A 231 19.70 -6.40 0.05
CA ALA A 231 19.67 -7.57 -0.84
C ALA A 231 18.27 -7.86 -1.39
N MET A 232 17.23 -7.74 -0.55
CA MET A 232 15.83 -7.89 -0.97
C MET A 232 15.41 -6.83 -2.01
N ASN A 233 15.86 -5.58 -1.88
CA ASN A 233 15.44 -4.50 -2.78
C ASN A 233 16.40 -4.29 -3.96
N GLY A 234 17.34 -5.21 -4.22
CA GLY A 234 18.23 -5.13 -5.38
C GLY A 234 19.33 -4.05 -5.25
N HIS A 235 19.59 -3.53 -4.05
CA HIS A 235 20.55 -2.45 -3.83
C HIS A 235 21.98 -2.98 -3.72
N PHE A 236 22.51 -3.52 -4.82
CA PHE A 236 23.78 -4.26 -4.84
C PHE A 236 24.98 -3.45 -4.33
N GLU A 237 25.09 -2.18 -4.72
CA GLU A 237 26.19 -1.31 -4.27
C GLU A 237 26.16 -1.07 -2.75
N ILE A 238 24.97 -1.06 -2.14
CA ILE A 238 24.83 -0.97 -0.68
C ILE A 238 25.24 -2.29 -0.02
N VAL A 239 24.89 -3.44 -0.61
CA VAL A 239 25.32 -4.76 -0.09
C VAL A 239 26.85 -4.86 -0.05
N LYS A 240 27.52 -4.48 -1.14
CA LYS A 240 29.00 -4.44 -1.20
C LYS A 240 29.56 -3.50 -0.15
N TRP A 241 29.06 -2.26 -0.13
CA TRP A 241 29.56 -1.24 0.77
C TRP A 241 29.40 -1.62 2.24
N LEU A 242 28.23 -2.13 2.64
CA LEU A 242 27.97 -2.62 3.99
C LEU A 242 28.92 -3.76 4.36
N ARG A 243 29.24 -4.67 3.43
CA ARG A 243 30.15 -5.77 3.72
C ARG A 243 31.59 -5.31 3.94
N GLU A 244 32.03 -4.31 3.19
CA GLU A 244 33.39 -3.77 3.30
C GLU A 244 33.60 -2.91 4.56
N HIS A 245 32.55 -2.20 5.00
CA HIS A 245 32.67 -1.16 6.03
C HIS A 245 31.99 -1.52 7.37
N ARG A 246 31.15 -2.56 7.42
CA ARG A 246 30.40 -2.99 8.61
C ARG A 246 30.69 -4.44 8.96
N ARG A 247 30.57 -4.79 10.24
CA ARG A 247 30.92 -6.13 10.78
C ARG A 247 29.70 -7.01 11.04
N GLU A 248 28.51 -6.41 11.01
CA GLU A 248 27.23 -7.05 11.33
C GLU A 248 26.84 -8.11 10.30
N GLY A 249 27.29 -7.94 9.05
CA GLY A 249 27.07 -8.90 7.97
C GLY A 249 25.59 -9.11 7.62
N CYS A 250 25.26 -10.31 7.15
CA CYS A 250 23.91 -10.72 6.81
C CYS A 250 23.59 -12.09 7.41
N THR A 251 22.31 -12.47 7.37
CA THR A 251 21.87 -13.84 7.67
C THR A 251 21.53 -14.59 6.37
N THR A 252 21.09 -15.86 6.45
CA THR A 252 20.57 -16.60 5.29
C THR A 252 19.44 -15.84 4.57
N ALA A 253 18.74 -14.98 5.29
CA ALA A 253 17.65 -14.17 4.76
C ALA A 253 18.10 -13.24 3.62
N ALA A 254 19.36 -12.76 3.57
CA ALA A 254 19.83 -11.94 2.46
C ALA A 254 19.77 -12.70 1.12
N MET A 255 20.27 -13.93 1.08
CA MET A 255 20.25 -14.73 -0.14
C MET A 255 18.84 -15.25 -0.44
N ASP A 256 18.08 -15.63 0.59
CA ASP A 256 16.67 -16.05 0.44
C ASP A 256 15.81 -14.92 -0.16
N TYR A 257 15.98 -13.68 0.30
CA TYR A 257 15.25 -12.52 -0.20
C TYR A 257 15.76 -12.00 -1.55
N ALA A 258 17.07 -12.03 -1.81
CA ALA A 258 17.59 -11.72 -3.15
C ALA A 258 17.03 -12.72 -4.18
N ALA A 259 16.98 -14.00 -3.82
CA ALA A 259 16.41 -15.05 -4.68
C ALA A 259 14.90 -14.85 -4.92
N SER A 260 14.14 -14.47 -3.90
CA SER A 260 12.69 -14.21 -4.03
C SER A 260 12.35 -13.01 -4.93
N ARG A 261 13.33 -12.14 -5.18
CA ARG A 261 13.20 -10.92 -5.98
C ARG A 261 13.91 -11.03 -7.34
N GLY A 262 14.54 -12.17 -7.61
CA GLY A 262 15.17 -12.44 -8.89
C GLY A 262 16.56 -11.81 -9.06
N GLU A 263 17.13 -11.29 -7.97
CA GLU A 263 18.39 -10.54 -7.92
C GLU A 263 19.61 -11.48 -8.02
N LEU A 264 19.78 -12.11 -9.18
CA LEU A 264 20.80 -13.13 -9.40
C LEU A 264 22.23 -12.62 -9.13
N GLU A 265 22.54 -11.38 -9.48
CA GLU A 265 23.87 -10.79 -9.23
C GLU A 265 24.18 -10.73 -7.73
N ILE A 266 23.19 -10.34 -6.92
CA ILE A 266 23.32 -10.31 -5.46
C ILE A 266 23.44 -11.74 -4.91
N VAL A 267 22.64 -12.69 -5.41
CA VAL A 267 22.74 -14.11 -5.02
C VAL A 267 24.13 -14.68 -5.29
N GLN A 268 24.67 -14.46 -6.49
CA GLN A 268 26.01 -14.89 -6.89
C GLN A 268 27.07 -14.27 -5.99
N TRP A 269 26.99 -12.95 -5.78
CA TRP A 269 27.95 -12.25 -4.96
C TRP A 269 27.89 -12.69 -3.49
N LEU A 270 26.69 -12.87 -2.93
CA LEU A 270 26.50 -13.40 -1.57
C LEU A 270 26.98 -14.85 -1.44
N HIS A 271 26.98 -15.63 -2.50
CA HIS A 271 27.56 -16.97 -2.49
C HIS A 271 29.09 -16.94 -2.46
N GLU A 272 29.70 -16.09 -3.28
CA GLU A 272 31.16 -15.95 -3.35
C GLU A 272 31.75 -15.31 -2.09
N HIS A 273 31.03 -14.36 -1.48
CA HIS A 273 31.53 -13.54 -0.38
C HIS A 273 30.82 -13.82 0.95
N GLY A 274 29.68 -14.51 0.99
CA GLY A 274 28.91 -14.74 2.21
C GLY A 274 29.30 -16.01 2.95
N SER A 275 29.33 -15.95 4.29
CA SER A 275 29.61 -17.13 5.14
C SER A 275 28.36 -17.93 5.52
N VAL A 276 27.16 -17.39 5.27
CA VAL A 276 25.91 -17.89 5.89
C VAL A 276 25.03 -18.70 4.93
N GLY A 277 25.26 -18.65 3.62
CA GLY A 277 24.49 -19.43 2.64
C GLY A 277 23.03 -18.98 2.50
N CYS A 278 22.14 -19.94 2.23
CA CYS A 278 20.68 -19.75 2.06
C CYS A 278 19.92 -20.90 2.70
N THR A 279 18.59 -20.84 2.68
CA THR A 279 17.72 -21.97 3.06
C THR A 279 16.95 -22.49 1.84
N VAL A 280 16.12 -23.52 2.03
CA VAL A 280 15.16 -23.97 1.00
C VAL A 280 14.19 -22.86 0.57
N ALA A 281 14.05 -21.80 1.37
CA ALA A 281 13.21 -20.66 1.05
C ALA A 281 13.70 -19.90 -0.19
N ALA A 282 15.01 -19.86 -0.47
CA ALA A 282 15.54 -19.23 -1.67
C ALA A 282 14.91 -19.79 -2.95
N MET A 283 14.97 -21.11 -3.15
CA MET A 283 14.37 -21.74 -4.34
C MET A 283 12.85 -21.70 -4.30
N ASN A 284 12.23 -21.94 -3.15
CA ASN A 284 10.77 -21.93 -3.01
C ASN A 284 10.19 -20.56 -3.40
N MET A 285 10.79 -19.47 -2.92
CA MET A 285 10.32 -18.12 -3.21
C MET A 285 10.71 -17.67 -4.61
N ALA A 286 11.88 -18.07 -5.13
CA ALA A 286 12.25 -17.83 -6.52
C ALA A 286 11.25 -18.51 -7.50
N ALA A 287 10.74 -19.70 -7.16
CA ALA A 287 9.72 -20.39 -7.95
C ALA A 287 8.38 -19.64 -7.94
N ALA A 288 7.99 -19.11 -6.78
CA ALA A 288 6.80 -18.28 -6.63
C ALA A 288 6.91 -16.94 -7.37
N GLY A 289 8.11 -16.36 -7.43
CA GLY A 289 8.43 -15.12 -8.16
C GLY A 289 8.72 -15.31 -9.66
N ASP A 290 8.67 -16.55 -10.16
CA ASP A 290 8.99 -16.91 -11.56
C ASP A 290 10.45 -16.62 -11.99
N HIS A 291 11.38 -16.69 -11.05
CA HIS A 291 12.81 -16.38 -11.28
C HIS A 291 13.61 -17.63 -11.67
N LEU A 292 13.33 -18.17 -12.87
CA LEU A 292 13.91 -19.43 -13.33
C LEU A 292 15.45 -19.39 -13.43
N HIS A 293 16.02 -18.24 -13.81
CA HIS A 293 17.47 -18.02 -13.86
C HIS A 293 18.11 -18.17 -12.48
N VAL A 294 17.46 -17.68 -11.42
CA VAL A 294 17.92 -17.87 -10.04
C VAL A 294 17.83 -19.33 -9.63
N ILE A 295 16.74 -20.04 -9.95
CA ILE A 295 16.62 -21.45 -9.58
C ILE A 295 17.68 -22.30 -10.27
N LYS A 296 17.88 -22.13 -11.57
CA LYS A 296 18.92 -22.86 -12.32
C LYS A 296 20.28 -22.67 -11.68
N TRP A 297 20.62 -21.41 -11.36
CA TRP A 297 21.87 -21.10 -10.70
C TRP A 297 21.97 -21.70 -9.28
N LEU A 298 20.93 -21.57 -8.46
CA LEU A 298 20.91 -22.17 -7.11
C LEU A 298 21.02 -23.71 -7.19
N HIS A 299 20.43 -24.34 -8.20
CA HIS A 299 20.48 -25.79 -8.37
C HIS A 299 21.88 -26.29 -8.72
N GLU A 300 22.59 -25.54 -9.54
CA GLU A 300 23.95 -25.87 -9.96
C GLU A 300 24.99 -25.59 -8.85
N ASN A 301 24.76 -24.57 -8.01
CA ASN A 301 25.78 -24.04 -7.11
C ASN A 301 25.50 -24.28 -5.62
N ARG A 302 24.31 -24.77 -5.25
CA ARG A 302 23.87 -24.90 -3.84
C ARG A 302 23.23 -26.26 -3.58
N THR A 303 23.33 -26.74 -2.34
CA THR A 303 22.91 -28.10 -1.95
C THR A 303 21.61 -28.12 -1.15
N GLU A 304 21.13 -26.97 -0.69
CA GLU A 304 19.94 -26.83 0.15
C GLU A 304 18.68 -27.31 -0.56
N GLY A 305 18.60 -27.12 -1.88
CA GLY A 305 17.47 -27.54 -2.69
C GLY A 305 16.19 -26.74 -2.42
N CYS A 306 15.05 -27.39 -2.62
CA CYS A 306 13.73 -26.81 -2.41
C CYS A 306 12.86 -27.74 -1.55
N SER A 307 11.65 -27.30 -1.23
CA SER A 307 10.61 -28.22 -0.74
C SER A 307 9.52 -28.37 -1.79
N THR A 308 8.46 -29.11 -1.48
CA THR A 308 7.27 -29.23 -2.36
C THR A 308 6.66 -27.87 -2.70
N LEU A 309 6.91 -26.85 -1.86
CA LEU A 309 6.43 -25.49 -2.05
C LEU A 309 6.92 -24.85 -3.35
N ALA A 310 8.11 -25.22 -3.85
CA ALA A 310 8.59 -24.70 -5.12
C ALA A 310 7.68 -25.10 -6.28
N MET A 311 7.29 -26.38 -6.38
CA MET A 311 6.36 -26.83 -7.41
C MET A 311 4.91 -26.40 -7.12
N ASP A 312 4.50 -26.38 -5.85
CA ASP A 312 3.16 -25.93 -5.43
C ASP A 312 2.90 -24.47 -5.81
N HIS A 313 3.91 -23.62 -5.69
CA HIS A 313 3.83 -22.19 -5.97
C HIS A 313 4.47 -21.75 -7.28
N ALA A 314 5.03 -22.67 -8.09
CA ALA A 314 5.63 -22.36 -9.39
C ALA A 314 4.71 -21.46 -10.22
N ASN A 315 5.12 -20.23 -10.55
CA ASN A 315 4.20 -19.28 -11.18
C ASN A 315 3.86 -19.67 -12.63
N SER A 316 4.86 -20.03 -13.43
CA SER A 316 4.70 -20.42 -14.84
C SER A 316 4.67 -21.94 -15.05
N LEU A 317 4.22 -22.36 -16.25
CA LEU A 317 4.33 -23.74 -16.69
C LEU A 317 5.80 -24.14 -16.91
N GLU A 318 6.62 -23.25 -17.46
CA GLU A 318 8.04 -23.50 -17.68
C GLU A 318 8.77 -23.75 -16.36
N MET A 319 8.49 -22.94 -15.33
CA MET A 319 8.99 -23.15 -13.98
C MET A 319 8.60 -24.54 -13.43
N LEU A 320 7.32 -24.91 -13.55
CA LEU A 320 6.82 -26.20 -13.08
C LEU A 320 7.46 -27.38 -13.82
N GLN A 321 7.61 -27.28 -15.14
CA GLN A 321 8.27 -28.27 -15.99
C GLN A 321 9.72 -28.46 -15.56
N TRP A 322 10.45 -27.35 -15.45
CA TRP A 322 11.86 -27.40 -15.06
C TRP A 322 12.04 -28.03 -13.67
N LEU A 323 11.24 -27.62 -12.69
CA LEU A 323 11.27 -28.20 -11.34
C LEU A 323 10.93 -29.69 -11.36
N HIS A 324 9.92 -30.11 -12.14
CA HIS A 324 9.56 -31.53 -12.25
C HIS A 324 10.69 -32.38 -12.86
N GLU A 325 11.42 -31.85 -13.83
CA GLU A 325 12.50 -32.55 -14.53
C GLU A 325 13.79 -32.65 -13.69
N HIS A 326 14.07 -31.64 -12.85
CA HIS A 326 15.37 -31.50 -12.17
C HIS A 326 15.30 -31.74 -10.66
N ARG A 327 14.10 -31.81 -10.06
CA ARG A 327 13.88 -31.96 -8.62
C ARG A 327 13.01 -33.18 -8.32
N THR A 328 13.21 -33.78 -7.14
CA THR A 328 12.55 -35.02 -6.73
C THR A 328 11.48 -34.82 -5.66
N GLU A 329 11.40 -33.62 -5.08
CA GLU A 329 10.52 -33.27 -3.97
C GLU A 329 9.04 -33.38 -4.34
N GLY A 330 8.70 -33.14 -5.62
CA GLY A 330 7.34 -33.21 -6.13
C GLY A 330 6.46 -32.06 -5.63
N CYS A 331 5.14 -32.25 -5.71
CA CYS A 331 4.14 -31.27 -5.30
C CYS A 331 3.03 -31.89 -4.44
N THR A 332 2.29 -31.05 -3.73
CA THR A 332 1.09 -31.38 -2.96
C THR A 332 -0.18 -30.99 -3.74
N ASN A 333 -1.35 -31.06 -3.09
CA ASN A 333 -2.61 -30.54 -3.65
C ASN A 333 -2.56 -29.03 -3.91
N LEU A 334 -1.65 -28.31 -3.24
CA LEU A 334 -1.50 -26.86 -3.40
C LEU A 334 -1.14 -26.46 -4.83
N ALA A 335 -0.41 -27.29 -5.59
CA ALA A 335 -0.12 -27.04 -7.01
C ALA A 335 -1.40 -26.91 -7.85
N MET A 336 -2.38 -27.81 -7.65
CA MET A 336 -3.67 -27.75 -8.33
C MET A 336 -4.52 -26.59 -7.82
N GLU A 337 -4.58 -26.37 -6.51
CA GLU A 337 -5.33 -25.25 -5.91
C GLU A 337 -4.82 -23.90 -6.43
N SER A 338 -3.50 -23.71 -6.47
CA SER A 338 -2.86 -22.50 -7.00
C SER A 338 -3.15 -22.31 -8.49
N ALA A 339 -3.01 -23.36 -9.30
CA ALA A 339 -3.29 -23.30 -10.74
C ALA A 339 -4.78 -22.98 -11.03
N ALA A 340 -5.71 -23.55 -10.26
CA ALA A 340 -7.13 -23.28 -10.38
C ALA A 340 -7.49 -21.84 -9.98
N ARG A 341 -6.93 -21.36 -8.86
CA ARG A 341 -7.13 -19.98 -8.37
C ARG A 341 -6.64 -18.92 -9.35
N LEU A 342 -5.49 -19.15 -9.96
CA LEU A 342 -4.85 -18.23 -10.91
C LEU A 342 -5.35 -18.40 -12.35
N GLY A 343 -6.27 -19.32 -12.63
CA GLY A 343 -6.78 -19.54 -13.99
C GLY A 343 -5.79 -20.22 -14.93
N ASN A 344 -4.75 -20.89 -14.40
CA ASN A 344 -3.69 -21.48 -15.21
C ASN A 344 -4.05 -22.92 -15.63
N PHE A 345 -4.90 -23.02 -16.65
CA PHE A 345 -5.38 -24.31 -17.16
C PHE A 345 -4.26 -25.22 -17.69
N LYS A 346 -3.23 -24.63 -18.31
CA LYS A 346 -2.07 -25.40 -18.84
C LYS A 346 -1.32 -26.12 -17.72
N LYS A 347 -1.15 -25.48 -16.55
CA LYS A 347 -0.56 -26.13 -15.37
C LYS A 347 -1.42 -27.30 -14.88
N LEU A 348 -2.75 -27.17 -14.85
CA LEU A 348 -3.65 -28.26 -14.45
C LEU A 348 -3.56 -29.46 -15.40
N LEU A 349 -3.53 -29.21 -16.71
CA LEU A 349 -3.30 -30.26 -17.71
C LEU A 349 -1.95 -30.93 -17.52
N PHE A 350 -0.90 -30.15 -17.29
CA PHE A 350 0.44 -30.69 -17.03
C PHE A 350 0.46 -31.60 -15.79
N LEU A 351 -0.09 -31.15 -14.67
CA LEU A 351 -0.16 -31.92 -13.43
C LEU A 351 -0.89 -33.25 -13.65
N ARG A 352 -2.05 -33.25 -14.32
CA ARG A 352 -2.80 -34.47 -14.64
C ARG A 352 -2.04 -35.40 -15.57
N ASN A 353 -1.45 -34.87 -16.64
CA ASN A 353 -0.76 -35.69 -17.63
C ASN A 353 0.49 -36.40 -17.08
N HIS A 354 1.06 -35.90 -15.98
CA HIS A 354 2.22 -36.48 -15.32
C HIS A 354 1.86 -37.23 -14.02
N GLY A 355 0.57 -37.44 -13.73
CA GLY A 355 0.11 -38.16 -12.53
C GLY A 355 0.40 -37.42 -11.21
N LEU A 356 0.52 -36.10 -11.26
CA LEU A 356 0.74 -35.20 -10.13
C LEU A 356 -0.57 -34.56 -9.64
N ASP A 357 -1.71 -34.99 -10.16
CA ASP A 357 -3.04 -34.48 -9.86
C ASP A 357 -3.55 -34.94 -8.49
N ARG A 358 -3.19 -34.20 -7.46
CA ARG A 358 -3.70 -34.36 -6.09
C ARG A 358 -4.97 -33.55 -5.88
N TYR A 359 -6.04 -33.92 -6.57
CA TYR A 359 -7.31 -33.19 -6.55
C TYR A 359 -7.94 -33.16 -5.14
N THR A 360 -8.48 -32.00 -4.76
CA THR A 360 -9.38 -31.83 -3.63
C THR A 360 -10.59 -31.00 -4.07
N ALA A 361 -11.73 -31.13 -3.37
CA ALA A 361 -12.91 -30.30 -3.63
C ALA A 361 -12.60 -28.79 -3.60
N LYS A 362 -11.61 -28.36 -2.83
CA LYS A 362 -11.18 -26.97 -2.75
C LYS A 362 -10.68 -26.44 -4.09
N VAL A 363 -10.05 -27.26 -4.93
CA VAL A 363 -9.59 -26.87 -6.27
C VAL A 363 -10.75 -26.37 -7.13
N ALA A 364 -11.90 -27.07 -7.09
CA ALA A 364 -13.10 -26.66 -7.83
C ALA A 364 -13.75 -25.41 -7.21
N VAL A 365 -13.75 -25.28 -5.87
CA VAL A 365 -14.23 -24.08 -5.17
C VAL A 365 -13.39 -22.86 -5.55
N ASP A 366 -12.06 -22.97 -5.56
CA ASP A 366 -11.15 -21.88 -5.91
C ASP A 366 -11.37 -21.43 -7.36
N ALA A 367 -11.49 -22.36 -8.32
CA ALA A 367 -11.79 -22.04 -9.71
C ALA A 367 -13.12 -21.28 -9.85
N PHE A 368 -14.17 -21.72 -9.14
CA PHE A 368 -15.48 -21.09 -9.17
C PHE A 368 -15.47 -19.69 -8.53
N GLN A 369 -14.86 -19.53 -7.36
CA GLN A 369 -14.77 -18.25 -6.65
C GLN A 369 -14.02 -17.18 -7.45
N HIS A 370 -13.05 -17.58 -8.27
CA HIS A 370 -12.24 -16.68 -9.12
C HIS A 370 -12.77 -16.59 -10.56
N ASN A 371 -13.97 -17.10 -10.83
CA ASN A 371 -14.66 -17.03 -12.13
C ASN A 371 -13.93 -17.72 -13.31
N HIS A 372 -13.15 -18.77 -13.02
CA HIS A 372 -12.48 -19.59 -14.03
C HIS A 372 -13.40 -20.74 -14.49
N PHE A 373 -14.47 -20.40 -15.21
CA PHE A 373 -15.56 -21.34 -15.52
C PHE A 373 -15.11 -22.55 -16.35
N GLU A 374 -14.26 -22.37 -17.36
CA GLU A 374 -13.72 -23.48 -18.17
C GLU A 374 -12.96 -24.49 -17.33
N ILE A 375 -12.15 -24.00 -16.37
CA ILE A 375 -11.41 -24.83 -15.43
C ILE A 375 -12.39 -25.58 -14.52
N PHE A 376 -13.40 -24.90 -13.99
CA PHE A 376 -14.41 -25.53 -13.15
C PHE A 376 -15.17 -26.65 -13.88
N GLN A 377 -15.61 -26.40 -15.13
CA GLN A 377 -16.26 -27.42 -15.96
C GLN A 377 -15.33 -28.60 -16.20
N TRP A 378 -14.08 -28.32 -16.60
CA TRP A 378 -13.09 -29.36 -16.82
C TRP A 378 -12.85 -30.20 -15.56
N LEU A 379 -12.70 -29.58 -14.38
CA LEU A 379 -12.54 -30.29 -13.11
C LEU A 379 -13.72 -31.22 -12.83
N ARG A 380 -14.97 -30.76 -13.03
CA ARG A 380 -16.17 -31.58 -12.83
C ARG A 380 -16.25 -32.78 -13.78
N SER A 381 -15.85 -32.60 -15.03
CA SER A 381 -15.84 -33.68 -16.02
C SER A 381 -14.73 -34.70 -15.80
N ASN A 382 -13.71 -34.35 -15.00
CA ASN A 382 -12.48 -35.15 -14.86
C ASN A 382 -12.25 -35.72 -13.46
N TYR A 383 -12.95 -35.21 -12.44
CA TYR A 383 -12.89 -35.65 -11.05
C TYR A 383 -14.32 -35.74 -10.47
N HIS A 384 -14.95 -36.91 -10.61
CA HIS A 384 -16.38 -37.10 -10.31
C HIS A 384 -16.72 -37.27 -8.80
N ASP A 385 -15.73 -37.49 -7.93
CA ASP A 385 -15.97 -38.10 -6.61
C ASP A 385 -15.70 -37.23 -5.36
N VAL A 386 -15.55 -35.91 -5.47
CA VAL A 386 -15.42 -35.06 -4.27
C VAL A 386 -16.23 -33.77 -4.39
N VAL A 387 -17.55 -33.88 -4.23
CA VAL A 387 -18.42 -32.73 -3.97
C VAL A 387 -18.65 -32.67 -2.46
N PRO A 388 -18.22 -31.62 -1.74
CA PRO A 388 -18.65 -31.41 -0.36
C PRO A 388 -20.11 -30.97 -0.45
N THR A 389 -21.02 -31.89 -0.18
CA THR A 389 -22.46 -31.62 -0.22
C THR A 389 -22.93 -30.66 0.87
N ARG A 390 -22.10 -30.26 1.85
CA ARG A 390 -22.58 -29.41 2.96
C ARG A 390 -21.45 -28.60 3.63
N THR A 391 -21.16 -27.40 3.12
CA THR A 391 -20.67 -26.24 3.92
C THR A 391 -20.62 -24.97 3.05
N PHE A 392 -21.71 -24.61 2.38
CA PHE A 392 -21.91 -23.22 1.95
C PHE A 392 -22.69 -22.52 3.06
N SER A 393 -22.04 -21.68 3.88
CA SER A 393 -22.78 -20.80 4.79
C SER A 393 -23.59 -19.81 3.97
N ALA A 394 -24.85 -19.65 4.37
CA ALA A 394 -25.91 -18.96 3.64
C ALA A 394 -25.78 -17.42 3.59
N THR A 395 -24.66 -16.88 3.10
CA THR A 395 -24.44 -15.42 3.04
C THR A 395 -24.10 -14.86 1.66
N THR A 396 -24.01 -15.69 0.64
CA THR A 396 -23.85 -15.22 -0.76
C THR A 396 -24.80 -16.01 -1.64
N GLY A 397 -25.46 -15.35 -2.61
CA GLY A 397 -26.51 -15.86 -3.51
C GLY A 397 -26.13 -17.04 -4.43
N LEU A 398 -25.23 -17.91 -3.98
CA LEU A 398 -24.63 -19.04 -4.68
C LEU A 398 -25.56 -20.26 -4.79
N GLN A 399 -26.56 -20.39 -3.91
CA GLN A 399 -27.55 -21.47 -4.03
C GLN A 399 -28.47 -21.30 -5.26
N ALA A 400 -28.73 -20.05 -5.69
CA ALA A 400 -29.59 -19.76 -6.83
C ALA A 400 -28.93 -20.13 -8.18
N LEU A 401 -27.62 -19.93 -8.31
CA LEU A 401 -26.86 -20.35 -9.50
C LEU A 401 -26.62 -21.87 -9.54
N PHE A 402 -26.48 -22.53 -8.38
CA PHE A 402 -26.26 -23.97 -8.33
C PHE A 402 -27.50 -24.78 -8.75
N LEU A 403 -28.71 -24.33 -8.41
CA LEU A 403 -29.96 -25.01 -8.77
C LEU A 403 -30.43 -24.72 -10.21
N GLN A 404 -29.90 -23.71 -10.88
CA GLN A 404 -30.31 -23.35 -12.23
C GLN A 404 -29.67 -24.24 -13.33
N PHE A 405 -28.64 -25.02 -12.98
CA PHE A 405 -27.84 -25.82 -13.93
C PHE A 405 -27.96 -27.34 -13.76
N GLU A 406 -28.72 -27.86 -12.80
CA GLU A 406 -29.08 -29.29 -12.75
C GLU A 406 -30.25 -29.66 -13.69
N GLY A 407 -30.72 -28.70 -14.50
CA GLY A 407 -31.88 -28.84 -15.38
C GLY A 407 -31.63 -28.59 -16.86
N LEU A 408 -30.43 -28.87 -17.40
CA LEU A 408 -30.14 -28.85 -18.85
C LEU A 408 -29.31 -30.06 -19.28
#